data_AF-A0AAN6JYB3-F1
#
_entry.id   AF-A0AAN6JYB3-F1
#
_cell.length_a   1.000
_cell.length_b   1.000
_cell.length_c   1.000
_cell.angle_alpha   90.00
_cell.angle_beta   90.00
_cell.angle_gamma   90.00
#
_symmetry.space_group_name_H-M   'P 1'
#
loop_
_entity.id
_entity.type
_entity.pdbx_description
1 polymer ?
#
loop_
_entity_poly.entity_id
_entity_poly.type
_entity_poly.pdbx_seq_one_letter_code
_entity_poly.pdbx_strand_id
1 'polypeptide(L)'
;MARMNIPLEALTSRLNLQGRFDSVRSQSIANRFANLKPVGEFLDIKRIGRPANIGELQTRVNYNLSYFSSNYAVLFVMLSIYSLLTNLLLFFVILLVVGGMFGIGKLQGADLDMGFARFTSSQLYTGLLIVSVPLGLWASPIATVLWLVGATAVSILGHASLMDRPIEASFSEEAV
;
A
#
# COMPACT_ATOMS: atom_id res chain seq x y z
N MET A 1 38.85 20.70 10.51
CA MET A 1 37.88 19.84 9.77
C MET A 1 36.52 19.98 10.43
N ALA A 2 35.58 20.70 9.80
CA ALA A 2 34.24 20.91 10.37
C ALA A 2 33.42 19.62 10.25
N ARG A 3 32.98 19.07 11.39
CA ARG A 3 32.03 17.95 11.43
C ARG A 3 30.64 18.50 11.08
N MET A 4 30.17 18.22 9.86
CA MET A 4 28.76 18.41 9.51
C MET A 4 27.92 17.48 10.39
N ASN A 5 27.31 18.03 11.43
CA ASN A 5 26.37 17.34 12.29
C ASN A 5 24.99 17.45 11.62
N ILE A 6 24.65 16.51 10.74
CA ILE A 6 23.35 16.49 10.08
C ILE A 6 22.31 16.13 11.15
N PRO A 7 21.37 17.05 11.52
CA PRO A 7 20.37 16.75 12.52
C PRO A 7 19.28 15.85 11.90
N LEU A 8 19.57 14.55 11.85
CA LEU A 8 18.63 13.53 11.37
C LEU A 8 17.30 13.58 12.14
N GLU A 9 17.35 13.98 13.42
CA GLU A 9 16.19 14.17 14.30
C GLU A 9 15.28 15.34 13.88
N ALA A 10 15.85 16.39 13.27
CA ALA A 10 15.06 17.51 12.75
C ALA A 10 14.36 17.15 11.43
N LEU A 11 14.93 16.25 10.63
CA LEU A 11 14.32 15.75 9.41
C LEU A 11 13.20 14.76 9.73
N THR A 12 13.38 13.85 10.69
CA THR A 12 12.36 12.88 11.11
C THR A 12 11.24 13.50 11.94
N SER A 13 11.49 14.56 12.70
CA SER A 13 10.40 15.31 13.37
C SER A 13 9.56 16.13 12.40
N ARG A 14 10.16 16.72 11.36
CA ARG A 14 9.45 17.41 10.27
C ARG A 14 8.65 16.43 9.40
N LEU A 15 9.20 15.25 9.16
CA LEU A 15 8.54 14.09 8.56
C LEU A 15 7.94 13.23 9.66
N ASN A 16 6.94 13.72 10.41
CA ASN A 16 6.17 12.99 11.43
C ASN A 16 5.41 11.77 10.83
N LEU A 17 6.16 10.84 10.28
CA LEU A 17 5.75 9.64 9.58
C LEU A 17 5.21 8.62 10.58
N GLN A 18 5.79 8.58 11.79
CA GLN A 18 5.36 7.72 12.88
C GLN A 18 3.93 8.05 13.33
N GLY A 19 3.64 9.33 13.63
CA GLY A 19 2.29 9.75 14.02
C GLY A 19 1.26 9.55 12.89
N ARG A 20 1.68 9.64 11.63
CA ARG A 20 0.83 9.29 10.47
C ARG A 20 0.64 7.77 10.33
N PHE A 21 1.62 6.96 10.67
CA PHE A 21 1.50 5.51 10.63
C PHE A 21 0.56 4.99 11.74
N ASP A 22 0.63 5.59 12.93
CA ASP A 22 -0.23 5.25 14.06
C ASP A 22 -1.68 5.71 13.85
N SER A 23 -1.90 6.87 13.21
CA SER A 23 -3.25 7.31 12.84
C SER A 23 -3.87 6.46 11.72
N VAL A 24 -3.05 5.93 10.81
CA VAL A 24 -3.49 4.98 9.78
C VAL A 24 -3.93 3.64 10.40
N ARG A 25 -3.24 3.17 11.45
CA ARG A 25 -3.60 1.93 12.15
C ARG A 25 -4.81 2.06 13.08
N SER A 26 -5.08 3.23 13.64
CA SER A 26 -6.16 3.44 14.61
C SER A 26 -7.54 3.70 13.97
N GLN A 27 -7.61 3.99 12.68
CA GLN A 27 -8.88 4.19 11.98
C GLN A 27 -9.52 2.85 11.57
N SER A 28 -10.72 2.58 12.11
CA SER A 28 -11.53 1.44 11.69
C SER A 28 -11.83 1.47 10.19
N ILE A 29 -11.93 0.29 9.56
CA ILE A 29 -12.28 0.16 8.14
C ILE A 29 -13.63 0.87 7.86
N ALA A 30 -14.59 0.77 8.78
CA ALA A 30 -15.88 1.47 8.70
C ALA A 30 -15.71 3.00 8.62
N ASN A 31 -14.82 3.60 9.43
CA ASN A 31 -14.53 5.03 9.35
C ASN A 31 -13.82 5.40 8.04
N ARG A 32 -13.02 4.51 7.43
CA ARG A 32 -12.42 4.77 6.12
C ARG A 32 -13.47 4.81 5.01
N PHE A 33 -14.43 3.88 5.04
CA PHE A 33 -15.56 3.89 4.12
C PHE A 33 -16.47 5.12 4.32
N ALA A 34 -16.70 5.53 5.56
CA ALA A 34 -17.47 6.75 5.87
C ALA A 34 -16.79 8.05 5.39
N ASN A 35 -15.46 8.05 5.29
CA ASN A 35 -14.67 9.18 4.78
C ASN A 35 -14.38 9.10 3.27
N LEU A 36 -14.98 8.15 2.53
CA LEU A 36 -14.83 8.11 1.08
C LEU A 36 -15.52 9.32 0.45
N LYS A 37 -14.75 10.09 -0.33
CA LYS A 37 -15.30 11.17 -1.13
C LYS A 37 -16.00 10.61 -2.37
N PRO A 38 -17.12 11.20 -2.82
CA PRO A 38 -17.79 10.80 -4.05
C PRO A 38 -16.80 10.70 -5.22
N VAL A 39 -16.93 9.65 -6.05
CA VAL A 39 -16.01 9.43 -7.19
C VAL A 39 -16.05 10.60 -8.18
N GLY A 40 -17.20 11.27 -8.32
CA GLY A 40 -17.33 12.48 -9.14
C GLY A 40 -16.56 13.70 -8.59
N GLU A 41 -16.29 13.74 -7.29
CA GLU A 41 -15.44 14.77 -6.67
C GLU A 41 -13.96 14.40 -6.77
N PHE A 42 -13.64 13.10 -6.68
CA PHE A 42 -12.31 12.58 -6.92
C PHE A 42 -11.89 12.81 -8.38
N LEU A 43 -12.73 12.46 -9.35
CA LEU A 43 -12.44 12.61 -10.78
C LEU A 43 -13.06 13.89 -11.37
N ASP A 44 -13.02 15.01 -10.65
CA ASP A 44 -13.52 16.28 -11.19
C ASP A 44 -12.49 16.89 -12.15
N ILE A 45 -12.62 16.51 -13.42
CA ILE A 45 -11.77 16.94 -14.54
C ILE A 45 -11.74 18.47 -14.67
N LYS A 46 -12.78 19.18 -14.21
CA LYS A 46 -12.84 20.65 -14.31
C LYS A 46 -11.88 21.35 -13.36
N ARG A 47 -11.42 20.68 -12.32
CA ARG A 47 -10.47 21.18 -11.31
C ARG A 47 -9.04 20.72 -11.55
N ILE A 48 -8.79 20.08 -12.70
CA ILE A 48 -7.44 19.72 -13.13
C ILE A 48 -6.77 20.98 -13.66
N GLY A 49 -5.79 21.48 -12.90
CA GLY A 49 -4.99 22.66 -13.23
C GLY A 49 -3.50 22.33 -13.24
N ARG A 50 -2.72 23.06 -14.05
CA ARG A 50 -1.26 22.99 -13.95
C ARG A 50 -0.80 23.89 -12.79
N PRO A 51 0.00 23.37 -11.84
CA PRO A 51 0.52 24.19 -10.76
C PRO A 51 1.44 25.27 -11.33
N ALA A 52 1.29 26.51 -10.85
CA ALA A 52 2.06 27.64 -11.35
C ALA A 52 3.51 27.61 -10.84
N ASN A 53 3.74 27.02 -9.66
CA ASN A 53 5.08 26.87 -9.07
C ASN A 53 5.18 25.66 -8.13
N ILE A 54 6.41 25.32 -7.73
CA ILE A 54 6.70 24.17 -6.85
C ILE A 54 6.10 24.35 -5.45
N GLY A 55 5.98 25.58 -4.95
CA GLY A 55 5.36 25.86 -3.65
C GLY A 55 3.87 25.51 -3.66
N GLU A 56 3.16 25.91 -4.72
CA GLU A 56 1.76 25.57 -4.93
C GLU A 56 1.55 24.06 -5.10
N LEU A 57 2.44 23.38 -5.82
CA LEU A 57 2.43 21.92 -5.96
C LEU A 57 2.54 21.24 -4.59
N GLN A 58 3.46 21.67 -3.73
CA GLN A 58 3.62 21.11 -2.39
C GLN A 58 2.34 21.28 -1.55
N THR A 59 1.71 22.44 -1.62
CA THR A 59 0.47 22.74 -0.88
C THR A 59 -0.71 21.94 -1.40
N ARG A 60 -0.86 21.81 -2.73
CA ARG A 60 -1.87 20.95 -3.38
C ARG A 60 -1.72 19.51 -2.95
N VAL A 61 -0.49 18.96 -3.03
CA VAL A 61 -0.18 17.59 -2.64
C VAL A 61 -0.54 17.35 -1.17
N ASN A 62 -0.08 18.20 -0.25
CA ASN A 62 -0.35 18.04 1.19
C ASN A 62 -1.85 18.07 1.52
N TYR A 63 -2.61 18.98 0.90
CA TYR A 63 -4.05 19.09 1.08
C TYR A 63 -4.78 17.87 0.49
N ASN A 64 -4.52 17.56 -0.78
CA ASN A 64 -5.23 16.51 -1.51
C ASN A 64 -4.93 15.11 -0.94
N LEU A 65 -3.70 14.83 -0.49
CA LEU A 65 -3.36 13.57 0.19
C LEU A 65 -4.17 13.35 1.46
N SER A 66 -4.42 14.40 2.23
CA SER A 66 -5.25 14.32 3.43
C SER A 66 -6.73 14.17 3.06
N TYR A 67 -7.21 15.03 2.14
CA TYR A 67 -8.60 15.13 1.75
C TYR A 67 -9.15 13.86 1.06
N PHE A 68 -8.37 13.26 0.15
CA PHE A 68 -8.74 12.06 -0.61
C PHE A 68 -8.07 10.78 -0.07
N SER A 69 -7.61 10.77 1.18
CA SER A 69 -6.87 9.65 1.78
C SER A 69 -7.58 8.29 1.64
N SER A 70 -8.89 8.23 1.87
CA SER A 70 -9.70 7.01 1.70
C SER A 70 -9.83 6.57 0.24
N ASN A 71 -9.98 7.51 -0.70
CA ASN A 71 -10.04 7.22 -2.14
C ASN A 71 -8.70 6.66 -2.63
N TYR A 72 -7.58 7.22 -2.17
CA TYR A 72 -6.24 6.69 -2.48
C TYR A 72 -6.00 5.31 -1.87
N ALA A 73 -6.54 5.03 -0.68
CA ALA A 73 -6.49 3.69 -0.10
C ALA A 73 -7.25 2.66 -0.95
N VAL A 74 -8.44 3.03 -1.46
CA VAL A 74 -9.19 2.18 -2.39
C VAL A 74 -8.42 1.96 -3.69
N LEU A 75 -7.83 3.01 -4.26
CA LEU A 75 -6.98 2.91 -5.45
C LEU A 75 -5.80 1.95 -5.22
N PHE A 76 -5.12 2.05 -4.08
CA PHE A 76 -4.03 1.15 -3.71
C PHE A 76 -4.50 -0.30 -3.63
N VAL A 77 -5.66 -0.57 -3.03
CA VAL A 77 -6.24 -1.91 -2.97
C VAL A 77 -6.60 -2.43 -4.37
N MET A 78 -7.22 -1.61 -5.21
CA MET A 78 -7.54 -2.00 -6.59
C MET A 78 -6.28 -2.32 -7.41
N LEU A 79 -5.24 -1.48 -7.32
CA LEU A 79 -3.95 -1.73 -7.97
C LEU A 79 -3.23 -2.97 -7.41
N SER A 80 -3.38 -3.25 -6.12
CA SER A 80 -2.87 -4.47 -5.50
C SER A 80 -3.57 -5.71 -6.02
N ILE A 81 -4.90 -5.68 -6.15
CA ILE A 81 -5.67 -6.78 -6.75
C ILE A 81 -5.25 -6.94 -8.22
N TYR A 82 -5.16 -5.84 -8.97
CA TYR A 82 -4.72 -5.87 -10.37
C TYR A 82 -3.32 -6.47 -10.53
N SER A 83 -2.36 -6.13 -9.67
CA SER A 83 -1.00 -6.66 -9.73
C SER A 83 -0.95 -8.16 -9.47
N LEU A 84 -1.78 -8.67 -8.53
CA LEU A 84 -1.94 -10.09 -8.28
C LEU A 84 -2.61 -10.82 -9.46
N LEU A 85 -3.67 -10.24 -10.04
CA LEU A 85 -4.38 -10.84 -11.17
C LEU A 85 -3.50 -10.88 -12.44
N THR A 86 -2.65 -9.88 -12.64
CA THR A 86 -1.71 -9.84 -13.76
C THR A 86 -0.58 -10.85 -13.58
N ASN A 87 -0.21 -11.14 -12.33
CA ASN A 87 0.80 -12.14 -11.98
C ASN A 87 0.16 -13.37 -11.31
N LEU A 88 -0.56 -14.16 -12.11
CA LEU A 88 -1.27 -15.37 -11.64
C LEU A 88 -0.34 -16.37 -10.94
N LEU A 89 0.94 -16.43 -11.33
CA LEU A 89 1.92 -17.30 -10.70
C LEU A 89 2.20 -16.84 -9.26
N LEU A 90 2.41 -15.55 -9.04
CA LEU A 90 2.56 -14.98 -7.70
C LEU A 90 1.31 -15.21 -6.85
N PHE A 91 0.13 -14.99 -7.42
CA PHE A 91 -1.13 -15.28 -6.75
C PHE A 91 -1.23 -16.75 -6.34
N PHE A 92 -0.88 -17.68 -7.24
CA PHE A 92 -0.83 -19.11 -6.94
C PHE A 92 0.18 -19.44 -5.84
N VAL A 93 1.38 -18.86 -5.86
CA VAL A 93 2.40 -19.08 -4.82
C VAL A 93 1.91 -18.61 -3.46
N ILE A 94 1.22 -17.46 -3.38
CA ILE A 94 0.59 -16.99 -2.15
C ILE A 94 -0.44 -18.01 -1.65
N LEU A 95 -1.34 -18.49 -2.52
CA LEU A 95 -2.33 -19.48 -2.14
C LEU A 95 -1.70 -20.80 -1.70
N LEU A 96 -0.64 -21.25 -2.37
CA LEU A 96 0.10 -22.45 -2.03
C LEU A 96 0.76 -22.34 -0.66
N VAL A 97 1.41 -21.21 -0.37
CA VAL A 97 2.07 -20.98 0.93
C VAL A 97 1.04 -20.81 2.04
N VAL A 98 0.04 -19.94 1.87
CA VAL A 98 -0.99 -19.69 2.90
C VAL A 98 -1.83 -20.93 3.13
N GLY A 99 -2.31 -21.57 2.05
CA GLY A 99 -3.08 -22.81 2.12
C GLY A 99 -2.26 -23.98 2.67
N GLY A 100 -0.99 -24.09 2.28
CA GLY A 100 -0.06 -25.08 2.81
C GLY A 100 0.20 -24.90 4.31
N MET A 101 0.52 -23.68 4.73
CA MET A 101 0.72 -23.36 6.16
C MET A 101 -0.56 -23.57 6.98
N PHE A 102 -1.72 -23.15 6.47
CA PHE A 102 -3.01 -23.37 7.12
C PHE A 102 -3.35 -24.87 7.20
N GLY A 103 -3.13 -25.61 6.12
CA GLY A 103 -3.32 -27.05 6.06
C GLY A 103 -2.46 -27.78 7.09
N ILE A 104 -1.15 -27.51 7.12
CA ILE A 104 -0.21 -28.10 8.08
C ILE A 104 -0.55 -27.66 9.51
N GLY A 105 -0.92 -26.40 9.72
CA GLY A 105 -1.36 -25.89 11.02
C GLY A 105 -2.60 -26.62 11.56
N LYS A 106 -3.52 -27.05 10.68
CA LYS A 106 -4.71 -27.81 11.06
C LYS A 106 -4.38 -29.22 11.56
N LEU A 107 -3.21 -29.77 11.26
CA LEU A 107 -2.77 -31.06 11.79
C LEU A 107 -2.39 -31.00 13.27
N GLN A 108 -2.20 -29.80 13.86
CA GLN A 108 -1.87 -29.61 15.28
C GLN A 108 -0.64 -30.43 15.73
N GLY A 109 0.32 -30.66 14.83
CA GLY A 109 1.52 -31.46 15.11
C GLY A 109 1.34 -32.97 14.93
N ALA A 110 0.16 -33.44 14.53
CA ALA A 110 -0.01 -34.81 14.05
C ALA A 110 0.72 -35.02 12.71
N ASP A 111 1.10 -36.27 12.44
CA ASP A 111 1.60 -36.64 11.12
C ASP A 111 0.43 -36.77 10.14
N LEU A 112 0.63 -36.34 8.90
CA LEU A 112 -0.34 -36.55 7.84
C LEU A 112 -0.28 -38.02 7.42
N ASP A 113 -1.23 -38.81 7.89
CA ASP A 113 -1.40 -40.19 7.47
C ASP A 113 -2.44 -40.25 6.34
N MET A 114 -1.96 -40.46 5.11
CA MET A 114 -2.82 -40.61 3.93
C MET A 114 -3.15 -42.10 3.65
N GLY A 115 -2.88 -43.01 4.60
CA GLY A 115 -3.15 -44.45 4.48
C GLY A 115 -2.15 -45.20 3.60
N PHE A 116 -1.57 -44.56 2.58
CA PHE A 116 -0.49 -45.11 1.74
C PHE A 116 0.89 -44.53 2.08
N ALA A 117 0.95 -43.38 2.77
CA ALA A 117 2.18 -42.72 3.17
C ALA A 117 1.92 -41.81 4.37
N ARG A 118 2.89 -41.79 5.30
CA ARG A 118 2.88 -40.93 6.49
C ARG A 118 3.94 -39.85 6.33
N PHE A 119 3.52 -38.59 6.37
CA PHE A 119 4.41 -37.44 6.27
C PHE A 119 4.44 -36.70 7.60
N THR A 120 5.65 -36.46 8.11
CA THR A 120 5.82 -35.66 9.32
C THR A 120 5.55 -34.19 9.03
N SER A 121 5.15 -33.42 10.04
CA SER A 121 4.95 -31.97 9.91
C SER A 121 6.21 -31.27 9.34
N SER A 122 7.41 -31.72 9.72
CA SER A 122 8.69 -31.19 9.20
C SER A 122 8.87 -31.45 7.70
N GLN A 123 8.50 -32.65 7.22
CA GLN A 123 8.57 -32.98 5.79
C GLN A 123 7.57 -32.17 4.97
N LEU A 124 6.39 -31.89 5.52
CA LEU A 124 5.39 -31.04 4.84
C LEU A 124 5.86 -29.60 4.71
N TYR A 125 6.41 -29.01 5.78
CA TYR A 125 7.01 -27.67 5.72
C TYR A 125 8.21 -27.62 4.77
N THR A 126 9.05 -28.67 4.79
CA THR A 126 10.20 -28.78 3.90
C THR A 126 9.77 -28.88 2.43
N GLY A 127 8.77 -29.72 2.13
CA GLY A 127 8.20 -29.84 0.79
C GLY A 127 7.56 -28.54 0.33
N LEU A 128 6.82 -27.86 1.22
CA LEU A 128 6.23 -26.55 0.93
C LEU A 128 7.31 -25.53 0.58
N LEU A 129 8.43 -25.51 1.31
CA LEU A 129 9.55 -24.60 1.04
C LEU A 129 10.22 -24.93 -0.30
N ILE A 130 10.54 -26.20 -0.55
CA ILE A 130 11.20 -26.64 -1.79
C ILE A 130 10.36 -26.32 -3.03
N VAL A 131 9.03 -26.35 -2.93
CA VAL A 131 8.13 -26.00 -4.04
C VAL A 131 7.90 -24.49 -4.13
N SER A 132 7.62 -23.84 -3.00
CA SER A 132 7.24 -22.41 -2.97
C SER A 132 8.41 -21.47 -3.25
N VAL A 133 9.64 -21.81 -2.84
CA VAL A 133 10.78 -20.91 -3.03
C VAL A 133 11.17 -20.78 -4.51
N PRO A 134 11.39 -21.86 -5.28
CA PRO A 134 11.67 -21.74 -6.71
C PRO A 134 10.53 -21.08 -7.48
N LEU A 135 9.28 -21.46 -7.19
CA LEU A 135 8.12 -20.82 -7.81
C LEU A 135 8.03 -19.34 -7.44
N GLY A 136 8.31 -18.98 -6.19
CA GLY A 136 8.32 -17.61 -5.70
C GLY A 136 9.42 -16.77 -6.35
N LEU A 137 10.60 -17.34 -6.60
CA LEU A 137 11.65 -16.65 -7.37
C LEU A 137 11.21 -16.40 -8.81
N TRP A 138 10.58 -17.40 -9.45
CA TRP A 138 10.03 -17.24 -10.80
C TRP A 138 8.90 -16.22 -10.87
N ALA A 139 8.07 -16.16 -9.83
CA ALA A 139 6.97 -15.21 -9.70
C ALA A 139 7.43 -13.75 -9.68
N SER A 140 8.73 -13.48 -9.45
CA SER A 140 9.30 -12.13 -9.43
C SER A 140 8.53 -11.16 -8.51
N PRO A 141 8.37 -11.47 -7.20
CA PRO A 141 7.59 -10.67 -6.27
C PRO A 141 8.15 -9.26 -6.09
N ILE A 142 9.47 -9.11 -6.14
CA ILE A 142 10.12 -7.79 -6.04
C ILE A 142 9.68 -6.88 -7.19
N ALA A 143 9.64 -7.39 -8.42
CA ALA A 143 9.19 -6.62 -9.57
C ALA A 143 7.70 -6.22 -9.44
N THR A 144 6.86 -7.15 -8.96
CA THR A 144 5.43 -6.88 -8.74
C THR A 144 5.21 -5.80 -7.67
N VAL A 145 5.97 -5.85 -6.57
CA VAL A 145 5.92 -4.83 -5.50
C VAL A 145 6.45 -3.48 -6.00
N LEU A 146 7.58 -3.46 -6.70
CA LEU A 146 8.12 -2.21 -7.28
C LEU A 146 7.15 -1.59 -8.28
N TRP A 147 6.50 -2.41 -9.10
CA TRP A 147 5.45 -1.95 -10.00
C TRP A 147 4.27 -1.35 -9.22
N LEU A 148 3.80 -2.03 -8.18
CA LEU A 148 2.70 -1.55 -7.34
C LEU A 148 3.05 -0.22 -6.67
N VAL A 149 4.25 -0.10 -6.09
CA VAL A 149 4.72 1.14 -5.46
C VAL A 149 4.86 2.26 -6.50
N GLY A 150 5.43 1.99 -7.67
CA GLY A 150 5.57 2.96 -8.74
C GLY A 150 4.21 3.44 -9.28
N ALA A 151 3.32 2.51 -9.60
CA ALA A 151 1.98 2.81 -10.10
C ALA A 151 1.18 3.63 -9.08
N THR A 152 1.20 3.23 -7.81
CA THR A 152 0.48 3.95 -6.75
C THR A 152 1.08 5.34 -6.51
N ALA A 153 2.41 5.48 -6.49
CA ALA A 153 3.06 6.78 -6.36
C ALA A 153 2.70 7.71 -7.52
N VAL A 154 2.79 7.24 -8.77
CA VAL A 154 2.45 8.05 -9.96
C VAL A 154 0.98 8.42 -9.97
N SER A 155 0.07 7.49 -9.69
CA SER A 155 -1.37 7.78 -9.70
C SER A 155 -1.78 8.72 -8.57
N ILE A 156 -1.31 8.50 -7.33
CA ILE A 156 -1.67 9.32 -6.18
C ILE A 156 -1.02 10.71 -6.28
N LEU A 157 0.29 10.79 -6.52
CA LEU A 157 0.98 12.08 -6.62
C LEU A 157 0.57 12.85 -7.87
N GLY A 158 0.38 12.15 -9.00
CA GLY A 158 -0.15 12.75 -10.23
C GLY A 158 -1.50 13.40 -9.98
N HIS A 159 -2.43 12.65 -9.40
CA HIS A 159 -3.74 13.18 -9.03
C HIS A 159 -3.66 14.33 -8.01
N ALA A 160 -2.89 14.17 -6.94
CA ALA A 160 -2.77 15.16 -5.87
C ALA A 160 -2.07 16.46 -6.32
N SER A 161 -1.17 16.39 -7.31
CA SER A 161 -0.44 17.55 -7.84
C SER A 161 -1.27 18.37 -8.83
N LEU A 162 -2.12 17.70 -9.62
CA LEU A 162 -2.94 18.31 -10.66
C LEU A 162 -4.27 18.85 -10.13
N MET A 163 -4.78 18.31 -9.04
CA MET A 163 -6.08 18.71 -8.51
C MET A 163 -6.01 20.04 -7.75
N ASP A 164 -6.77 21.03 -8.21
CA ASP A 164 -6.84 22.35 -7.58
C ASP A 164 -7.53 22.28 -6.21
N ARG A 165 -6.99 23.00 -5.22
CA ARG A 165 -7.63 23.17 -3.90
C ARG A 165 -8.96 23.93 -4.12
N PRO A 166 -10.05 23.55 -3.43
CA PRO A 166 -11.30 24.28 -3.55
C PRO A 166 -11.12 25.68 -2.97
N ILE A 167 -11.73 26.69 -3.61
CA ILE A 167 -11.65 28.10 -3.23
C ILE A 167 -11.97 28.36 -1.75
N GLU A 168 -12.89 27.59 -1.17
CA GLU A 168 -13.23 27.62 0.27
C GLU A 168 -12.02 27.35 1.19
N ALA A 169 -11.11 26.47 0.78
CA ALA A 169 -9.89 26.20 1.53
C ALA A 169 -8.91 27.38 1.51
N SER A 170 -8.87 28.13 0.40
CA SER A 170 -8.07 29.36 0.29
C SER A 170 -8.64 30.47 1.17
N PHE A 171 -9.97 30.60 1.25
CA PHE A 171 -10.62 31.59 2.13
C PHE A 171 -10.43 31.28 3.62
N SER A 172 -10.40 30.01 4.01
CA SER A 172 -10.13 29.62 5.40
C SER A 172 -8.68 29.87 5.85
N GLU A 173 -7.72 29.92 4.91
CA GLU A 173 -6.32 30.28 5.18
C GLU A 173 -6.11 31.81 5.25
N GLU A 174 -6.91 32.61 4.53
CA GLU A 174 -6.87 34.09 4.59
C GLU A 174 -7.60 34.69 5.80
N ALA A 175 -8.49 33.92 6.45
CA ALA A 175 -9.27 34.36 7.61
C ALA A 175 -8.54 34.17 8.96
N VAL A 176 -7.26 33.78 8.95
CA VAL A 176 -6.42 33.53 10.14
C VAL A 176 -5.20 34.44 10.16
#